data_AF-A0A1H3VNR8-F1
#
_entry.id   AF-A0A1H3VNR8-F1
#
_cell.length_a   1.000
_cell.length_b   1.000
_cell.length_c   1.000
_cell.angle_alpha   90.00
_cell.angle_beta   90.00
_cell.angle_gamma   90.00
#
_symmetry.space_group_name_H-M   'P 1'
#
loop_
_entity.id
_entity.type
_entity.pdbx_description
1 polymer ?
#
loop_
_entity_poly.entity_id
_entity_poly.type
_entity_poly.pdbx_seq_one_letter_code
_entity_poly.pdbx_strand_id
1 'polypeptide(L)'
;MKRDPDGYDAKTGLPKDKSYLEKGLPPYLDESLAAMKKSWAIEDAGGTDIHWDLYWCELNADINSAEVDQSISPEQAEYLRREYLRMENDL
;
A
#
# COMPACT_ATOMS: atom_id res chain seq x y z
N MET A 1 -13.06 9.53 -25.12
CA MET A 1 -13.04 8.82 -23.83
C MET A 1 -14.26 9.26 -23.04
N LYS A 2 -15.30 8.43 -22.94
CA LYS A 2 -16.48 8.74 -22.11
C LYS A 2 -16.08 8.43 -20.67
N ARG A 3 -16.06 9.42 -19.77
CA ARG A 3 -15.88 9.18 -18.33
C ARG A 3 -17.09 8.41 -17.84
N ASP A 4 -16.86 7.29 -17.19
CA ASP A 4 -17.88 6.57 -16.43
C ASP A 4 -18.15 7.37 -15.14
N PRO A 5 -19.34 8.00 -14.99
CA PRO A 5 -19.66 8.82 -13.82
C PRO A 5 -19.78 7.99 -12.53
N ASP A 6 -19.88 6.66 -12.59
CA ASP A 6 -20.08 5.81 -11.42
C ASP A 6 -18.77 5.42 -10.70
N GLY A 7 -17.61 5.63 -11.34
CA GLY A 7 -16.29 5.25 -10.83
C GLY A 7 -15.61 6.24 -9.88
N TYR A 8 -16.20 7.41 -9.65
CA TYR A 8 -15.62 8.49 -8.85
C TYR A 8 -16.46 8.77 -7.60
N ASP A 9 -15.81 9.15 -6.52
CA ASP A 9 -16.48 9.63 -5.32
C ASP A 9 -17.05 11.03 -5.58
N ALA A 10 -18.35 11.21 -5.33
CA ALA A 10 -19.06 12.44 -5.64
C ALA A 10 -18.65 13.62 -4.74
N LYS A 11 -18.02 13.38 -3.58
CA LYS A 11 -17.57 14.42 -2.65
C LYS A 11 -16.13 14.84 -2.93
N THR A 12 -15.24 13.88 -3.11
CA THR A 12 -13.80 14.17 -3.30
C THR A 12 -13.41 14.35 -4.77
N GLY A 13 -14.20 13.80 -5.69
CA GLY A 13 -13.89 13.77 -7.12
C GLY A 13 -12.77 12.79 -7.48
N LEU A 14 -12.27 12.01 -6.52
CA LEU A 14 -11.23 11.00 -6.72
C LEU A 14 -11.84 9.66 -7.18
N PRO A 15 -11.08 8.79 -7.87
CA PRO A 15 -11.52 7.44 -8.17
C PRO A 15 -11.89 6.67 -6.90
N LYS A 16 -12.97 5.88 -6.95
CA LYS A 16 -13.33 4.97 -5.85
C LYS A 16 -12.32 3.85 -5.66
N ASP A 17 -11.72 3.39 -6.77
CA ASP A 17 -10.57 2.51 -6.74
C ASP A 17 -9.34 3.29 -6.27
N LYS A 18 -8.79 2.90 -5.12
CA LYS A 18 -7.65 3.54 -4.48
C LYS A 18 -6.29 3.12 -5.04
N SER A 19 -6.24 2.28 -6.08
CA SER A 19 -4.99 1.84 -6.72
C SER A 19 -4.10 2.99 -7.24
N TYR A 20 -4.64 4.21 -7.37
CA TYR A 20 -3.86 5.42 -7.65
C TYR A 20 -2.86 5.76 -6.53
N LEU A 21 -3.09 5.32 -5.29
CA LEU A 21 -2.21 5.56 -4.15
C LEU A 21 -0.92 4.72 -4.21
N GLU A 22 -0.88 3.70 -5.06
CA GLU A 22 0.33 2.90 -5.34
C GLU A 22 1.19 3.48 -6.46
N LYS A 23 0.86 4.67 -6.99
CA LYS A 23 1.59 5.29 -8.11
C LYS A 23 2.60 6.30 -7.60
N GLY A 24 3.75 6.37 -8.28
CA GLY A 24 4.81 7.32 -7.97
C GLY A 24 5.62 6.98 -6.71
N LEU A 25 5.58 5.72 -6.26
CA LEU A 25 6.41 5.27 -5.15
C LEU A 25 7.91 5.33 -5.51
N PRO A 26 8.79 5.69 -4.57
CA PRO A 26 10.23 5.50 -4.74
C PRO A 26 10.57 4.03 -5.07
N PRO A 27 11.61 3.76 -5.88
CA PRO A 27 11.94 2.40 -6.28
C PRO A 27 12.12 1.40 -5.13
N TYR A 28 12.77 1.82 -4.03
CA TYR A 28 12.95 0.97 -2.86
C TYR A 28 11.62 0.55 -2.21
N LEU A 29 10.67 1.50 -2.11
CA LEU A 29 9.35 1.24 -1.54
C LEU A 29 8.49 0.36 -2.47
N ASP A 30 8.63 0.53 -3.79
CA ASP A 30 7.96 -0.36 -4.75
C ASP A 30 8.48 -1.80 -4.66
N GLU A 31 9.79 -1.97 -4.43
CA GLU A 31 10.42 -3.28 -4.23
C GLU A 31 9.94 -3.98 -2.96
N SER A 32 9.94 -3.30 -1.81
CA SER A 32 9.45 -3.88 -0.54
C SER A 32 7.94 -4.12 -0.57
N LEU A 33 7.16 -3.26 -1.22
CA LEU A 33 5.74 -3.49 -1.46
C LEU A 33 5.49 -4.75 -2.29
N ALA A 34 6.26 -4.95 -3.36
CA ALA A 34 6.16 -6.14 -4.20
C ALA A 34 6.55 -7.43 -3.44
N ALA A 35 7.54 -7.36 -2.54
CA ALA A 35 7.91 -8.48 -1.69
C ALA A 35 6.78 -8.84 -0.72
N MET A 36 6.18 -7.85 -0.05
CA MET A 36 5.05 -8.07 0.85
C MET A 36 3.84 -8.66 0.14
N LYS A 37 3.51 -8.18 -1.08
CA LYS A 37 2.43 -8.74 -1.90
C LYS A 37 2.63 -10.23 -2.21
N LYS A 38 3.88 -10.65 -2.49
CA LYS A 38 4.21 -12.06 -2.75
C LYS A 38 4.07 -12.90 -1.48
N SER A 39 4.53 -12.39 -0.34
CA SER A 39 4.39 -13.06 0.95
C SER A 39 2.91 -13.25 1.32
N TRP A 40 2.09 -12.21 1.19
CA TRP A 40 0.64 -12.33 1.41
C TRP A 40 -0.04 -13.31 0.47
N ALA A 41 0.38 -13.40 -0.79
CA ALA A 41 -0.17 -14.40 -1.71
C ALA A 41 0.08 -15.85 -1.25
N ILE A 42 1.16 -16.12 -0.50
CA ILE A 42 1.45 -17.42 0.11
C ILE A 42 0.55 -17.64 1.33
N GLU A 43 0.52 -16.68 2.25
CA GLU A 43 -0.28 -16.74 3.48
C GLU A 43 -1.78 -16.85 3.19
N ASP A 44 -2.30 -16.05 2.26
CA ASP A 44 -3.73 -16.04 1.90
C ASP A 44 -4.16 -17.32 1.18
N ALA A 45 -3.21 -18.06 0.59
CA ALA A 45 -3.45 -19.40 0.05
C ALA A 45 -3.42 -20.51 1.12
N GLY A 46 -3.22 -20.16 2.40
CA GLY A 46 -3.09 -21.10 3.52
C GLY A 46 -1.69 -21.70 3.65
N GLY A 47 -0.69 -21.12 2.98
CA GLY A 47 0.72 -21.47 3.14
C GLY A 47 1.35 -20.82 4.38
N THR A 48 2.67 -20.93 4.47
CA THR A 48 3.46 -20.19 5.47
C THR A 48 4.73 -19.70 4.79
N ASP A 49 4.90 -18.39 4.69
CA ASP A 49 6.14 -17.75 4.28
C ASP A 49 7.00 -17.49 5.52
N ILE A 50 8.10 -18.22 5.64
CA ILE A 50 9.02 -18.12 6.77
C ILE A 50 9.74 -16.76 6.85
N HIS A 51 9.65 -15.93 5.81
CA HIS A 51 10.24 -14.58 5.77
C HIS A 51 9.16 -13.48 5.86
N TRP A 52 7.92 -13.83 6.19
CA TRP A 52 6.82 -12.86 6.25
C TRP A 52 7.14 -11.65 7.13
N ASP A 53 7.73 -11.89 8.30
CA ASP A 53 8.09 -10.87 9.28
C ASP A 53 9.20 -9.93 8.78
N LEU A 54 10.15 -10.47 8.00
CA LEU A 54 11.18 -9.70 7.33
C LEU A 54 10.55 -8.72 6.32
N TYR A 55 9.68 -9.20 5.42
CA TYR A 55 9.05 -8.34 4.42
C TYR A 55 8.11 -7.30 5.04
N TRP A 56 7.41 -7.67 6.12
CA TRP A 56 6.59 -6.74 6.87
C TRP A 56 7.43 -5.63 7.50
N CYS A 57 8.55 -5.98 8.14
CA CYS A 57 9.47 -5.02 8.76
C CYS A 57 10.11 -4.08 7.71
N GLU A 58 10.57 -4.63 6.59
CA GLU A 58 11.15 -3.84 5.49
C GLU A 58 10.14 -2.86 4.90
N LEU A 59 8.94 -3.31 4.55
CA LEU A 59 7.89 -2.43 4.03
C LEU A 59 7.51 -1.35 5.05
N ASN A 60 7.38 -1.69 6.33
CA ASN A 60 7.07 -0.70 7.37
C ASN A 60 8.19 0.36 7.50
N ALA A 61 9.45 -0.05 7.44
CA ALA A 61 10.59 0.87 7.47
C ALA A 61 10.61 1.79 6.24
N ASP A 62 10.39 1.25 5.05
CA ASP A 62 10.39 2.02 3.80
C ASP A 62 9.22 3.01 3.71
N ILE A 63 8.03 2.63 4.18
CA ILE A 63 6.89 3.56 4.28
C ILE A 63 7.25 4.72 5.22
N ASN A 64 7.85 4.43 6.38
CA ASN A 64 8.26 5.46 7.33
C ASN A 64 9.32 6.39 6.71
N SER A 65 10.34 5.85 6.03
CA SER A 65 11.36 6.65 5.36
C SER A 65 10.75 7.53 4.26
N ALA A 66 9.89 6.97 3.42
CA ALA A 66 9.27 7.69 2.31
C ALA A 66 8.33 8.79 2.79
N GLU A 67 7.59 8.57 3.88
CA GLU A 67 6.72 9.59 4.49
C GLU A 67 7.54 10.72 5.13
N VAL A 68 8.58 10.37 5.90
CA VAL A 68 9.47 11.36 6.55
C VAL A 68 10.20 12.22 5.52
N ASP A 69 10.70 11.60 4.45
CA ASP A 69 11.38 12.28 3.34
C ASP A 69 10.41 12.95 2.35
N GLN A 70 9.10 12.90 2.63
CA GLN A 70 8.03 13.51 1.81
C GLN A 70 8.00 13.03 0.36
N SER A 71 8.52 11.82 0.12
CA SER A 71 8.50 11.16 -1.19
C SER A 71 7.16 10.49 -1.51
N ILE A 72 6.30 10.30 -0.50
CA ILE A 72 4.90 9.93 -0.63
C ILE A 72 4.04 10.83 0.26
N SER A 73 2.73 10.93 -0.03
CA SER A 73 1.81 11.68 0.84
C SER A 73 1.44 10.88 2.11
N PRO A 74 0.95 11.55 3.17
CA PRO A 74 0.38 10.86 4.33
C PRO A 74 -0.77 9.91 3.97
N GLU A 75 -1.58 10.27 2.96
CA GLU A 75 -2.67 9.41 2.46
C GLU A 75 -2.12 8.13 1.81
N GLN A 76 -1.03 8.23 1.03
CA GLN A 76 -0.36 7.05 0.49
C GLN A 76 0.23 6.19 1.62
N ALA A 77 0.89 6.81 2.59
CA ALA A 77 1.48 6.09 3.71
C ALA A 77 0.41 5.36 4.55
N GLU A 78 -0.70 6.02 4.90
CA GLU A 78 -1.84 5.41 5.59
C GLU A 78 -2.43 4.25 4.77
N TYR A 79 -2.67 4.46 3.48
CA TYR A 79 -3.20 3.42 2.59
C TYR A 79 -2.28 2.20 2.55
N LEU A 80 -0.98 2.39 2.36
CA LEU A 80 -0.02 1.29 2.28
C LEU A 80 0.04 0.48 3.58
N ARG A 81 0.02 1.15 4.75
CA ARG A 81 -0.03 0.46 6.06
C ARG A 81 -1.30 -0.37 6.22
N ARG A 82 -2.45 0.20 5.88
CA ARG A 82 -3.74 -0.48 6.06
C ARG A 82 -3.89 -1.67 5.12
N GLU A 83 -3.56 -1.49 3.84
CA GLU A 83 -3.77 -2.54 2.84
C GLU A 83 -2.69 -3.64 2.91
N TYR A 84 -1.43 -3.26 3.11
CA TYR A 84 -0.30 -4.18 2.94
C TYR A 84 0.38 -4.59 4.25
N LEU A 85 0.33 -3.77 5.30
CA LEU A 85 0.74 -4.20 6.64
C LEU A 85 -0.44 -4.76 7.46
N ARG A 86 -1.66 -4.65 6.92
CA ARG A 86 -2.92 -5.04 7.60
C ARG A 86 -3.06 -4.41 8.99
N MET A 87 -2.51 -3.21 9.15
CA MET A 87 -2.67 -2.45 10.38
C MET A 87 -4.11 -1.94 10.46
N GLU A 88 -4.79 -2.28 11.55
CA GLU A 88 -6.04 -1.61 11.89
C GLU A 88 -5.75 -0.19 12.36
N ASN A 89 -6.70 0.71 12.15
CA ASN A 89 -6.60 2.03 12.78
C ASN A 89 -6.82 1.82 14.29
N ASP A 90 -5.76 1.95 15.09
CA ASP A 90 -5.90 2.22 16.52
C ASP A 90 -6.53 3.62 16.67
N LEU A 91 -7.87 3.68 16.60
CA LEU A 91 -8.67 4.85 16.94
C LEU A 91 -9.50 4.58 18.20
#